data_AF-A0ABD0NM66-F1
#
_entry.id   AF-A0ABD0NM66-F1
#
_cell.length_a   1.000
_cell.length_b   1.000
_cell.length_c   1.000
_cell.angle_alpha   90.00
_cell.angle_beta   90.00
_cell.angle_gamma   90.00
#
_symmetry.space_group_name_H-M   'P 1'
#
loop_
_entity.id
_entity.type
_entity.pdbx_description
1 polymer ?
#
loop_
_entity_poly.entity_id
_entity_poly.type
_entity_poly.pdbx_seq_one_letter_code
_entity_poly.pdbx_strand_id
1 'polypeptide(L)'
;KDIGFRLMPAFKTPSKIPYSDVNIGKGTAHPPRWTTDSTVAEVTSIQLEFRELSRLTQDPQYQNAVEEVTKQVHRLEGKRDGLVPMFINTNSGKFTRRGAFTLGARADSYYEYLLKQWLQGGRKDT
;
A
#
# COMPACT_ATOMS: atom_id res chain seq x y z
N LYS A 1 17.05 -5.06 6.07
CA LYS A 1 17.21 -5.67 4.73
C LYS A 1 16.53 -7.03 4.62
N ASP A 2 16.92 -8.04 5.41
CA ASP A 2 16.36 -9.41 5.31
C ASP A 2 14.81 -9.45 5.39
N ILE A 3 14.21 -8.85 6.43
CA ILE A 3 12.75 -8.84 6.57
C ILE A 3 12.06 -8.14 5.38
N GLY A 4 12.59 -7.03 4.89
CA GLY A 4 12.02 -6.31 3.74
C GLY A 4 12.02 -7.17 2.48
N PHE A 5 13.13 -7.88 2.21
CA PHE A 5 13.20 -8.82 1.09
C PHE A 5 12.15 -9.92 1.18
N ARG A 6 11.93 -10.46 2.39
CA ARG A 6 10.92 -11.51 2.65
C ARG A 6 9.48 -11.03 2.53
N LEU A 7 9.23 -9.72 2.61
CA LEU A 7 7.90 -9.12 2.44
C LEU A 7 7.58 -8.83 0.96
N MET A 8 8.59 -8.69 0.09
CA MET A 8 8.40 -8.38 -1.34
C MET A 8 7.45 -9.32 -2.11
N PRO A 9 7.32 -10.62 -1.78
CA PRO A 9 6.32 -11.47 -2.43
C PRO A 9 4.88 -10.98 -2.28
N ALA A 10 4.54 -10.18 -1.27
CA ALA A 10 3.20 -9.61 -1.10
C ALA A 10 2.76 -8.77 -2.31
N PHE A 11 3.69 -8.08 -2.98
CA PHE A 11 3.44 -7.22 -4.14
C PHE A 11 3.30 -7.99 -5.46
N LYS A 12 3.45 -9.31 -5.45
CA LYS A 12 3.31 -10.17 -6.65
C LYS A 12 1.83 -10.43 -6.96
N THR A 13 1.11 -9.35 -7.23
CA THR A 13 -0.31 -9.35 -7.63
C THR A 13 -0.46 -8.80 -9.06
N PRO A 14 -1.58 -9.06 -9.74
CA PRO A 14 -1.83 -8.48 -11.07
C PRO A 14 -1.81 -6.95 -11.08
N SER A 15 -2.35 -6.30 -10.04
CA SER A 15 -2.41 -4.84 -9.94
C SER A 15 -1.19 -4.19 -9.30
N LYS A 16 -0.30 -4.96 -8.67
CA LYS A 16 0.79 -4.48 -7.77
C LYS A 16 0.34 -3.96 -6.41
N ILE A 17 -0.97 -3.86 -6.16
CA ILE A 17 -1.49 -3.70 -4.79
C ILE A 17 -1.18 -4.98 -4.00
N PRO A 18 -0.45 -4.89 -2.88
CA PRO A 18 0.02 -6.08 -2.19
C PRO A 18 -1.13 -6.85 -1.53
N TYR A 19 -0.95 -8.16 -1.42
CA TYR A 19 -1.77 -9.01 -0.56
C TYR A 19 -1.60 -8.63 0.92
N SER A 20 -2.59 -8.96 1.74
CA SER A 20 -2.56 -8.75 3.20
C SER A 20 -1.53 -9.61 3.91
N ASP A 21 -1.31 -10.84 3.43
CA ASP A 21 -0.51 -11.85 4.13
C ASP A 21 0.63 -12.37 3.27
N VAL A 22 1.80 -12.54 3.90
CA VAL A 22 2.97 -13.18 3.30
C VAL A 22 3.67 -14.10 4.29
N ASN A 23 3.96 -15.31 3.84
CA ASN A 23 4.80 -16.25 4.58
C ASN A 23 6.28 -15.91 4.33
N ILE A 24 6.94 -15.31 5.31
CA ILE A 24 8.34 -14.86 5.21
C ILE A 24 9.38 -15.98 5.10
N GLY A 25 9.01 -17.22 5.45
CA GLY A 25 9.87 -18.40 5.31
C GLY A 25 9.77 -19.04 3.92
N LYS A 26 8.54 -19.15 3.39
CA LYS A 26 8.24 -19.81 2.11
C LYS A 26 8.18 -18.85 0.92
N GLY A 27 8.05 -17.55 1.16
CA GLY A 27 7.87 -16.53 0.12
C GLY A 27 6.53 -16.58 -0.59
N THR A 28 5.52 -17.24 -0.01
CA THR A 28 4.16 -17.33 -0.55
C THR A 28 3.27 -16.26 0.07
N ALA A 29 2.60 -15.47 -0.76
CA ALA A 29 1.65 -14.43 -0.32
C ALA A 29 0.24 -14.74 -0.82
N HIS A 30 -0.78 -14.34 -0.07
CA HIS A 30 -2.17 -14.59 -0.41
C HIS A 30 -3.10 -13.54 0.21
N PRO A 31 -4.27 -13.28 -0.39
CA PRO A 31 -5.31 -12.49 0.26
C PRO A 31 -6.03 -13.35 1.31
N PRO A 32 -6.98 -12.79 2.09
CA PRO A 32 -7.83 -13.56 2.98
C PRO A 32 -8.68 -14.59 2.22
N ARG A 33 -9.05 -15.72 2.83
CA ARG A 33 -9.75 -16.81 2.11
C ARG A 33 -11.11 -16.43 1.49
N TRP A 34 -11.73 -15.36 1.98
CA TRP A 34 -13.08 -14.94 1.59
C TRP A 34 -13.11 -13.73 0.65
N THR A 35 -11.96 -13.16 0.28
CA THR A 35 -11.89 -11.98 -0.59
C THR A 35 -10.56 -11.90 -1.34
N THR A 36 -10.52 -11.14 -2.43
CA THR A 36 -9.26 -10.72 -3.08
C THR A 36 -8.93 -9.27 -2.80
N ASP A 37 -9.54 -8.70 -1.76
CA ASP A 37 -9.34 -7.31 -1.35
C ASP A 37 -8.30 -7.23 -0.23
N SER A 38 -7.48 -6.19 -0.31
CA SER A 38 -6.64 -5.69 0.78
C SER A 38 -7.27 -4.47 1.42
N THR A 39 -6.87 -4.16 2.65
CA THR A 39 -7.27 -2.94 3.36
C THR A 39 -6.50 -1.74 2.82
N VAL A 40 -7.17 -0.61 2.58
CA VAL A 40 -6.53 0.60 2.02
C VAL A 40 -5.46 1.16 2.96
N ALA A 41 -5.76 1.30 4.26
CA ALA A 41 -4.76 1.74 5.24
C ALA A 41 -3.51 0.84 5.23
N GLU A 42 -3.67 -0.50 5.23
CA GLU A 42 -2.54 -1.44 5.25
C GLU A 42 -1.60 -1.25 4.05
N VAL A 43 -2.14 -1.09 2.83
CA VAL A 43 -1.30 -0.96 1.62
C VAL A 43 -0.73 0.46 1.45
N THR A 44 -1.26 1.44 2.16
CA THR A 44 -0.84 2.86 2.09
C THR A 44 -0.15 3.38 3.34
N SER A 45 0.19 2.48 4.27
CA SER A 45 0.90 2.80 5.52
C SER A 45 2.19 2.01 5.69
N ILE A 46 2.89 1.76 4.57
CA ILE A 46 4.16 1.01 4.51
C ILE A 46 5.25 1.78 3.75
N GLN A 47 4.92 2.97 3.25
CA GLN A 47 5.72 3.72 2.31
C GLN A 47 6.98 4.29 2.96
N LEU A 48 6.87 4.82 4.18
CA LEU A 48 7.99 5.47 4.86
C LEU A 48 9.13 4.48 5.12
N GLU A 49 8.74 3.28 5.57
CA GLU A 49 9.60 2.18 5.95
C GLU A 49 10.33 1.62 4.72
N PHE A 50 9.60 1.38 3.63
CA PHE A 50 10.18 0.85 2.39
C PHE A 50 11.03 1.88 1.65
N ARG A 51 10.65 3.17 1.66
CA ARG A 51 11.47 4.27 1.11
C ARG A 51 12.80 4.37 1.86
N GLU A 52 12.75 4.38 3.18
CA GLU A 52 13.96 4.46 4.00
C GLU A 52 14.82 3.21 3.88
N LEU A 53 14.19 2.03 3.77
CA LEU A 53 14.90 0.78 3.50
C LEU A 53 15.68 0.87 2.18
N SER A 54 15.05 1.32 1.10
CA SER A 54 15.74 1.55 -0.18
C SER A 54 16.90 2.52 -0.04
N ARG A 55 16.72 3.64 0.66
CA ARG A 55 17.76 4.64 0.90
C ARG A 55 18.95 4.04 1.64
N LEU A 56 18.71 3.25 2.67
CA LEU A 56 19.77 2.65 3.49
C LEU A 56 20.48 1.48 2.80
N THR A 57 19.74 0.66 2.03
CA THR A 57 20.32 -0.53 1.38
C THR A 57 20.81 -0.29 -0.05
N GLN A 58 20.57 0.90 -0.61
CA GLN A 58 20.86 1.27 -2.01
C GLN A 58 20.18 0.32 -3.00
N ASP A 59 18.99 -0.15 -2.65
CA ASP A 59 18.22 -1.11 -3.44
C ASP A 59 16.85 -0.53 -3.73
N PRO A 60 16.58 -0.06 -4.95
CA PRO A 60 15.36 0.70 -5.26
C PRO A 60 14.10 -0.16 -5.27
N GLN A 61 14.19 -1.49 -5.19
CA GLN A 61 13.02 -2.36 -5.29
C GLN A 61 11.95 -2.07 -4.24
N TYR A 62 12.35 -1.70 -3.02
CA TYR A 62 11.43 -1.44 -1.91
C TYR A 62 10.63 -0.16 -2.15
N GLN A 63 11.31 0.94 -2.42
CA GLN A 63 10.72 2.24 -2.75
C GLN A 63 9.83 2.14 -4.00
N ASN A 64 10.31 1.51 -5.08
CA ASN A 64 9.54 1.38 -6.32
C ASN A 64 8.21 0.66 -6.09
N ALA A 65 8.20 -0.39 -5.27
CA ALA A 65 6.98 -1.15 -4.99
C ALA A 65 5.92 -0.33 -4.26
N VAL A 66 6.31 0.42 -3.22
CA VAL A 66 5.36 1.21 -2.42
C VAL A 66 4.95 2.53 -3.09
N GLU A 67 5.82 3.12 -3.91
CA GLU A 67 5.48 4.30 -4.71
C GLU A 67 4.48 3.98 -5.82
N GLU A 68 4.58 2.81 -6.44
CA GLU A 68 3.58 2.36 -7.41
C GLU A 68 2.19 2.26 -6.76
N VAL A 69 2.11 1.71 -5.54
CA VAL A 69 0.86 1.67 -4.76
C VAL A 69 0.33 3.08 -4.50
N THR A 70 1.17 4.01 -4.02
CA THR A 70 0.76 5.40 -3.76
C THR A 70 0.23 6.08 -5.03
N LYS A 71 0.95 5.95 -6.16
CA LYS A 71 0.58 6.53 -7.45
C LYS A 71 -0.74 5.97 -7.96
N GLN A 72 -0.94 4.66 -7.87
CA GLN A 72 -2.21 4.03 -8.24
C GLN A 72 -3.36 4.53 -7.37
N VAL A 73 -3.25 4.42 -6.05
CA VAL A 73 -4.31 4.82 -5.11
C VAL A 73 -4.63 6.31 -5.24
N HIS A 74 -3.63 7.17 -5.50
CA HIS A 74 -3.85 8.59 -5.74
C HIS A 74 -4.76 8.86 -6.94
N ARG A 75 -4.58 8.12 -8.04
CA ARG A 75 -5.32 8.28 -9.31
C ARG A 75 -6.69 7.60 -9.34
N LEU A 76 -7.02 6.75 -8.38
CA LEU A 76 -8.27 6.00 -8.39
C LEU A 76 -9.51 6.88 -8.21
N GLU A 77 -10.51 6.63 -9.04
CA GLU A 77 -11.88 7.14 -8.90
C GLU A 77 -12.64 6.43 -7.77
N GLY A 78 -13.76 7.02 -7.33
CA GLY A 78 -14.61 6.48 -6.26
C GLY A 78 -14.31 7.06 -4.88
N LYS A 79 -13.41 8.06 -4.81
CA LYS A 79 -13.23 8.92 -3.64
C LYS A 79 -14.35 9.94 -3.54
N ARG A 80 -14.62 10.42 -2.33
CA ARG A 80 -15.55 11.52 -2.06
C ARG A 80 -14.80 12.65 -1.38
N ASP A 81 -14.53 13.73 -2.10
CA ASP A 81 -13.79 14.90 -1.60
C ASP A 81 -12.46 14.51 -0.92
N GLY A 82 -11.74 13.55 -1.51
CA GLY A 82 -10.48 13.01 -0.97
C GLY A 82 -10.64 11.80 -0.04
N LEU A 83 -11.85 11.52 0.47
CA LEU A 83 -12.11 10.35 1.30
C LEU A 83 -12.03 9.07 0.48
N VAL A 84 -11.27 8.09 0.97
CA VAL A 84 -11.09 6.78 0.31
C VAL A 84 -12.01 5.71 0.90
N PRO A 85 -12.49 4.76 0.07
CA PRO A 85 -13.10 3.52 0.57
C PRO A 85 -12.11 2.69 1.41
N MET A 86 -12.62 1.76 2.21
CA MET A 86 -11.79 0.94 3.12
C MET A 86 -11.02 -0.20 2.44
N PHE A 87 -11.43 -0.62 1.24
CA PHE A 87 -10.94 -1.83 0.59
C PHE A 87 -10.57 -1.59 -0.87
N ILE A 88 -9.53 -2.29 -1.32
CA ILE A 88 -9.00 -2.24 -2.69
C ILE A 88 -8.70 -3.66 -3.17
N ASN A 89 -9.14 -3.98 -4.39
CA ASN A 89 -8.99 -5.32 -4.94
C ASN A 89 -7.59 -5.54 -5.52
N THR A 90 -6.91 -6.62 -5.13
CA THR A 90 -5.52 -6.89 -5.56
C THR A 90 -5.40 -7.35 -7.02
N ASN A 91 -6.49 -7.82 -7.63
CA ASN A 91 -6.50 -8.23 -9.04
C ASN A 91 -6.75 -7.04 -9.96
N SER A 92 -7.79 -6.23 -9.66
CA SER A 92 -8.20 -5.11 -10.52
C SER A 92 -7.55 -3.77 -10.16
N GLY A 93 -6.98 -3.63 -8.96
CA GLY A 93 -6.44 -2.37 -8.45
C GLY A 93 -7.50 -1.31 -8.15
N LYS A 94 -8.80 -1.66 -8.13
CA LYS A 94 -9.90 -0.72 -7.93
C LYS A 94 -10.44 -0.78 -6.51
N PHE A 95 -10.92 0.36 -5.99
CA PHE A 95 -11.68 0.38 -4.74
C PHE A 95 -12.95 -0.46 -4.84
N THR A 96 -13.18 -1.25 -3.80
CA THR A 96 -14.41 -2.04 -3.60
C THR A 96 -15.25 -1.41 -2.49
N ARG A 97 -16.47 -1.94 -2.29
CA ARG A 97 -17.41 -1.49 -1.23
C ARG A 97 -17.56 0.05 -1.18
N ARG A 98 -17.70 0.64 -2.37
CA ARG A 98 -17.78 2.11 -2.56
C ARG A 98 -18.97 2.68 -1.79
N GLY A 99 -18.82 3.91 -1.29
CA GLY A 99 -19.89 4.64 -0.59
C GLY A 99 -19.81 4.58 0.94
N ALA A 100 -18.96 3.73 1.52
CA ALA A 100 -18.65 3.73 2.95
C ALA A 100 -17.29 4.41 3.20
N PHE A 101 -17.29 5.51 3.96
CA PHE A 101 -16.11 6.32 4.26
C PHE A 101 -15.93 6.43 5.78
N THR A 102 -14.69 6.32 6.24
CA THR A 102 -14.32 6.44 7.66
C THR A 102 -12.94 7.07 7.78
N LEU A 103 -12.67 7.70 8.93
CA LEU A 103 -11.35 8.15 9.37
C LEU A 103 -10.77 7.27 10.47
N GLY A 104 -11.45 6.16 10.81
CA GLY A 104 -10.96 5.16 11.75
C GLY A 104 -10.35 3.96 11.03
N ALA A 105 -10.40 2.81 11.70
CA ALA A 105 -9.81 1.56 11.22
C ALA A 105 -10.08 1.33 9.73
N ARG A 106 -9.02 0.93 9.00
CA ARG A 106 -8.98 0.61 7.57
C ARG A 106 -8.77 1.78 6.60
N ALA A 107 -8.87 3.02 7.07
CA ALA A 107 -8.61 4.21 6.24
C ALA A 107 -7.83 5.32 6.97
N ASP A 108 -7.81 5.35 8.29
CA ASP A 108 -7.06 6.29 9.14
C ASP A 108 -5.64 6.61 8.63
N SER A 109 -4.74 5.63 8.64
CA SER A 109 -3.32 5.89 8.41
C SER A 109 -2.96 6.16 6.95
N TYR A 110 -3.89 5.97 6.00
CA TYR A 110 -3.75 6.49 4.63
C TYR A 110 -3.52 8.00 4.65
N TYR A 111 -4.37 8.73 5.37
CA TYR A 111 -4.29 10.20 5.43
C TYR A 111 -3.05 10.66 6.19
N GLU A 112 -2.67 9.92 7.24
CA GLU A 112 -1.45 10.17 8.00
C GLU A 112 -0.20 10.04 7.11
N TYR A 113 -0.12 8.97 6.31
CA TYR A 113 1.03 8.70 5.47
C TYR A 113 1.13 9.61 4.26
N LEU A 114 0.04 10.21 3.78
CA LEU A 114 0.12 11.28 2.76
C LEU A 114 0.97 12.44 3.28
N LEU A 115 0.67 12.95 4.47
CA LEU A 115 1.41 14.06 5.07
C LEU A 115 2.85 13.64 5.41
N LYS A 116 3.02 12.49 6.06
CA LYS A 116 4.35 12.03 6.49
C LYS A 116 5.28 11.77 5.31
N GLN A 117 4.79 11.22 4.20
CA GLN A 117 5.62 10.99 3.00
C GLN A 117 6.07 12.31 2.37
N TRP A 118 5.17 13.30 2.28
CA TRP A 118 5.54 14.64 1.80
C TRP A 118 6.62 15.29 2.68
N LEU A 119 6.49 15.17 4.00
CA LEU A 119 7.52 15.65 4.93
C LEU A 119 8.84 14.87 4.77
N GLN A 120 8.79 13.53 4.68
CA GLN A 120 9.97 12.68 4.49
C GLN A 120 10.71 13.00 3.18
N GLY A 121 9.98 13.33 2.11
CA GLY A 121 10.51 13.76 0.83
C GLY A 121 11.12 15.16 0.81
N GLY A 122 11.22 15.83 1.97
CA GLY A 122 11.73 17.20 2.04
C GLY A 122 10.74 18.24 1.50
N ARG A 123 9.44 18.00 1.68
CA ARG A 123 8.34 18.88 1.23
C ARG A 123 8.27 19.03 -0.29
N LYS A 124 8.68 18.00 -1.01
CA LYS A 124 8.54 17.88 -2.46
C LYS A 124 7.63 16.70 -2.75
N ASP A 125 6.66 16.92 -3.64
CA ASP A 125 5.78 15.84 -4.08
C ASP A 125 6.59 14.75 -4.79
N THR A 126 6.30 13.50 -4.45
CA THR A 126 6.82 12.28 -5.11
C THR A 126 5.75 11.64 -5.97
#